data_AF-A0A2D9PQP4-F1
#
_entry.id   AF-A0A2D9PQP4-F1
#
_cell.length_a   1.000
_cell.length_b   1.000
_cell.length_c   1.000
_cell.angle_alpha   90.00
_cell.angle_beta   90.00
_cell.angle_gamma   90.00
#
_symmetry.space_group_name_H-M   'P 1'
#
loop_
_entity.id
_entity.type
_entity.pdbx_description
1 polymer ?
#
loop_
_entity_poly.entity_id
_entity_poly.type
_entity_poly.pdbx_seq_one_letter_code
_entity_poly.pdbx_strand_id
1 'polypeptide(L)'
;MFRSPLRMTSPFSTKSIWILLLVFCSLNSLLLAQDEEKPKKELPPVESHVLETKDGIFLNVKFYPGTKGKDSIPIIMLHSMLNVSSNSAVYTKLATAIQEHMGHAVIIPDLRGHGKSVQRRNPRDINGRIEIDREKFSKTEFASVVQDIEACKSFLRTKNDEGQLNLEKLTVVGSDITAIIAMNWAALDWNKPGKGLIRNGQDVKALVLFTPLQSHKGLTPQLGLSHPTVKQNLNIMIIAGAQNPQYFSESKRIHNQLTRFHKDQTNADGTINWSGTKLFLFGLNTGAQGSGILQVAKPEPHPNALFYNFLINRLEKDETLQWSSRDPNAL
;
A
#
# COMPACT_ATOMS: atom_id res chain seq x y z
N MET A 1 89.71 27.88 -30.92
CA MET A 1 90.01 27.93 -29.46
C MET A 1 89.58 29.30 -28.92
N PHE A 2 89.05 29.36 -27.69
CA PHE A 2 88.84 30.53 -26.79
C PHE A 2 88.49 31.90 -27.42
N ARG A 3 87.24 32.40 -27.31
CA ARG A 3 86.57 33.03 -26.13
C ARG A 3 87.24 34.32 -25.61
N SER A 4 86.69 35.46 -26.07
CA SER A 4 86.42 36.73 -25.34
C SER A 4 87.65 37.48 -24.74
N PRO A 5 87.55 38.66 -24.05
CA PRO A 5 86.35 39.42 -23.65
C PRO A 5 86.43 41.00 -23.62
N LEU A 6 85.27 41.65 -23.36
CA LEU A 6 85.08 42.93 -22.62
C LEU A 6 85.69 44.23 -23.25
N ARG A 7 85.27 45.48 -22.94
CA ARG A 7 84.29 46.11 -22.00
C ARG A 7 83.89 47.47 -22.65
N MET A 8 82.62 47.82 -22.90
CA MET A 8 81.58 48.33 -21.97
C MET A 8 81.89 49.68 -21.30
N THR A 9 81.10 50.72 -21.62
CA THR A 9 80.67 51.88 -20.78
C THR A 9 79.71 52.77 -21.61
N SER A 10 78.75 53.55 -21.09
CA SER A 10 78.02 53.60 -19.80
C SER A 10 76.76 54.52 -20.00
N PRO A 11 76.00 55.03 -18.99
CA PRO A 11 74.63 54.56 -18.75
C PRO A 11 73.58 55.70 -18.57
N PHE A 12 72.62 55.51 -17.64
CA PHE A 12 71.39 56.30 -17.29
C PHE A 12 70.13 55.78 -18.01
N SER A 13 68.92 55.63 -17.44
CA SER A 13 68.38 55.69 -16.05
C SER A 13 66.89 55.21 -16.09
N THR A 14 66.16 54.74 -15.06
CA THR A 14 66.41 54.44 -13.63
C THR A 14 65.33 53.47 -13.07
N LYS A 15 65.56 52.89 -11.87
CA LYS A 15 64.57 52.44 -10.84
C LYS A 15 63.66 51.20 -11.08
N SER A 16 63.89 50.22 -10.19
CA SER A 16 62.89 49.47 -9.41
C SER A 16 62.18 48.24 -10.00
N ILE A 17 62.87 47.11 -9.81
CA ILE A 17 62.38 45.74 -9.60
C ILE A 17 61.22 45.68 -8.58
N TRP A 18 60.23 44.79 -8.80
CA TRP A 18 59.82 43.73 -7.84
C TRP A 18 59.13 42.57 -8.58
N ILE A 19 59.41 41.35 -8.12
CA ILE A 19 59.05 40.08 -8.79
C ILE A 19 57.67 39.61 -8.30
N LEU A 20 56.75 39.32 -9.23
CA LEU A 20 55.47 38.69 -8.89
C LEU A 20 55.60 37.16 -8.86
N LEU A 21 55.27 36.55 -7.73
CA LEU A 21 55.27 35.10 -7.56
C LEU A 21 54.04 34.48 -8.27
N LEU A 22 54.25 33.63 -9.27
CA LEU A 22 53.18 32.86 -9.91
C LEU A 22 52.75 31.68 -9.01
N VAL A 23 51.77 31.91 -8.14
CA VAL A 23 51.07 30.84 -7.43
C VAL A 23 50.02 30.23 -8.36
N PHE A 24 50.31 29.03 -8.87
CA PHE A 24 49.39 28.23 -9.67
C PHE A 24 48.30 27.60 -8.76
N CYS A 25 47.36 28.42 -8.28
CA CYS A 25 46.15 27.90 -7.64
C CYS A 25 45.14 27.50 -8.72
N SER A 26 44.98 26.20 -8.90
CA SER A 26 43.87 25.63 -9.65
C SER A 26 42.54 26.05 -9.02
N LEU A 27 41.84 26.96 -9.70
CA LEU A 27 40.45 27.29 -9.42
C LEU A 27 39.59 26.05 -9.71
N ASN A 28 39.44 25.18 -8.71
CA ASN A 28 38.29 24.31 -8.63
C ASN A 28 37.06 25.22 -8.59
N SER A 29 36.34 25.28 -9.72
CA SER A 29 35.02 25.90 -9.78
C SER A 29 34.10 25.11 -8.86
N LEU A 30 34.00 25.57 -7.61
CA LEU A 30 33.01 25.11 -6.66
C LEU A 30 31.65 25.57 -7.20
N LEU A 31 31.06 24.75 -8.08
CA LEU A 31 29.64 24.83 -8.37
C LEU A 31 28.94 24.67 -7.03
N LEU A 32 28.46 25.79 -6.48
CA LEU A 32 27.35 25.76 -5.55
C LEU A 32 26.19 25.18 -6.35
N ALA A 33 26.00 23.87 -6.20
CA ALA A 33 24.75 23.22 -6.57
C ALA A 33 23.68 23.87 -5.70
N GLN A 34 23.04 24.90 -6.24
CA GLN A 34 21.76 25.37 -5.75
C GLN A 34 20.81 24.19 -5.96
N ASP A 35 20.50 23.52 -4.86
CA ASP A 35 19.51 22.47 -4.83
C ASP A 35 18.18 23.16 -5.15
N GLU A 36 17.80 23.16 -6.43
CA GLU A 36 16.52 23.71 -6.88
C GLU A 36 15.44 22.95 -6.12
N GLU A 37 14.79 23.65 -5.19
CA GLU A 37 13.76 23.08 -4.33
C GLU A 37 12.62 22.61 -5.23
N LYS A 38 12.63 21.32 -5.58
CA LYS A 38 11.68 20.73 -6.52
C LYS A 38 10.29 21.15 -6.08
N PRO A 39 9.48 21.78 -6.96
CA PRO A 39 8.21 22.35 -6.56
C PRO A 39 7.40 21.27 -5.85
N LYS A 40 7.08 21.51 -4.57
CA LYS A 40 6.31 20.57 -3.75
C LYS A 40 5.01 20.32 -4.48
N LYS A 41 4.87 19.13 -5.08
CA LYS A 41 3.65 18.70 -5.74
C LYS A 41 2.56 18.72 -4.67
N GLU A 42 1.67 19.71 -4.73
CA GLU A 42 0.55 19.79 -3.80
C GLU A 42 -0.28 18.51 -3.94
N LEU A 43 -0.45 17.82 -2.82
CA LEU A 43 -1.15 16.54 -2.79
C LEU A 43 -2.64 16.79 -2.60
N PRO A 44 -3.51 16.01 -3.27
CA PRO A 44 -4.94 16.05 -3.00
C PRO A 44 -5.21 15.87 -1.51
N PRO A 45 -6.04 16.72 -0.88
CA PRO A 45 -6.33 16.62 0.54
C PRO A 45 -7.01 15.30 0.87
N VAL A 46 -6.82 14.82 2.10
CA VAL A 46 -7.51 13.62 2.59
C VAL A 46 -8.99 13.93 2.77
N GLU A 47 -9.83 13.22 2.02
CA GLU A 47 -11.28 13.35 2.07
C GLU A 47 -11.86 12.50 3.22
N SER A 48 -12.91 12.98 3.88
CA SER A 48 -13.67 12.22 4.87
C SER A 48 -15.11 12.06 4.41
N HIS A 49 -15.57 10.82 4.31
CA HIS A 49 -16.92 10.48 3.82
C HIS A 49 -17.66 9.60 4.81
N VAL A 50 -18.99 9.60 4.73
CA VAL A 50 -19.85 8.59 5.36
C VAL A 50 -20.56 7.83 4.27
N LEU A 51 -20.19 6.57 4.08
CA LEU A 51 -20.81 5.66 3.13
C LEU A 51 -21.91 4.87 3.85
N GLU A 52 -23.03 4.60 3.20
CA GLU A 52 -24.02 3.68 3.75
C GLU A 52 -23.83 2.28 3.15
N THR A 53 -23.69 1.27 4.01
CA THR A 53 -23.62 -0.13 3.56
C THR A 53 -25.02 -0.65 3.20
N LYS A 54 -25.10 -1.76 2.45
CA LYS A 54 -26.39 -2.37 2.06
C LYS A 54 -27.22 -2.84 3.26
N ASP A 55 -26.60 -3.07 4.40
CA ASP A 55 -27.24 -3.41 5.68
C ASP A 55 -27.37 -2.21 6.63
N GLY A 56 -27.21 -0.99 6.12
CA GLY A 56 -27.55 0.27 6.79
C GLY A 56 -26.52 0.78 7.79
N ILE A 57 -25.27 0.30 7.78
CA ILE A 57 -24.20 0.86 8.61
C ILE A 57 -23.77 2.22 8.03
N PHE A 58 -23.64 3.24 8.89
CA PHE A 58 -23.05 4.53 8.53
C PHE A 58 -21.53 4.47 8.65
N LEU A 59 -20.88 3.97 7.60
CA LEU A 59 -19.46 3.68 7.53
C LEU A 59 -18.66 4.96 7.26
N ASN A 60 -17.99 5.47 8.29
CA ASN A 60 -17.04 6.56 8.17
C ASN A 60 -15.76 6.06 7.50
N VAL A 61 -15.30 6.76 6.47
CA VAL A 61 -14.08 6.42 5.73
C VAL A 61 -13.19 7.64 5.54
N LYS A 62 -11.87 7.43 5.53
CA LYS A 62 -10.90 8.38 5.00
C LYS A 62 -10.46 7.93 3.62
N PHE A 63 -10.49 8.82 2.64
CA PHE A 63 -9.98 8.58 1.29
C PHE A 63 -8.79 9.49 1.01
N TYR A 64 -7.71 8.90 0.51
CA TYR A 64 -6.46 9.54 0.12
C TYR A 64 -6.42 9.47 -1.41
N PRO A 65 -6.75 10.54 -2.15
CA PRO A 65 -6.83 10.48 -3.61
C PRO A 65 -5.45 10.25 -4.23
N GLY A 66 -5.40 9.37 -5.23
CA GLY A 66 -4.17 9.08 -5.98
C GLY A 66 -3.74 10.26 -6.86
N THR A 67 -2.48 10.27 -7.29
CA THR A 67 -1.91 11.32 -8.16
C THR A 67 -1.38 10.80 -9.49
N LYS A 68 -1.79 9.59 -9.88
CA LYS A 68 -1.50 8.91 -11.16
C LYS A 68 -2.77 8.63 -12.00
N GLY A 69 -3.95 9.10 -11.59
CA GLY A 69 -5.20 8.95 -12.34
C GLY A 69 -5.50 7.49 -12.69
N LYS A 70 -5.68 7.17 -13.98
CA LYS A 70 -5.94 5.82 -14.49
C LYS A 70 -4.82 4.78 -14.24
N ASP A 71 -3.71 5.17 -13.62
CA ASP A 71 -2.66 4.26 -13.13
C ASP A 71 -2.57 4.18 -11.59
N SER A 72 -3.31 5.00 -10.84
CA SER A 72 -3.35 4.92 -9.38
C SER A 72 -4.00 3.61 -8.93
N ILE A 73 -3.22 2.77 -8.24
CA ILE A 73 -3.70 1.54 -7.61
C ILE A 73 -4.66 1.92 -6.47
N PRO A 74 -5.91 1.41 -6.43
CA PRO A 74 -6.80 1.58 -5.29
C PRO A 74 -6.54 0.51 -4.24
N ILE A 75 -6.44 0.94 -2.98
CA ILE A 75 -6.08 0.09 -1.85
C ILE A 75 -7.12 0.28 -0.73
N ILE A 76 -7.82 -0.80 -0.36
CA ILE A 76 -8.75 -0.81 0.79
C ILE A 76 -7.97 -1.31 2.02
N MET A 77 -7.94 -0.54 3.11
CA MET A 77 -7.21 -0.91 4.34
C MET A 77 -8.14 -1.23 5.52
N LEU A 78 -8.30 -2.52 5.82
CA LEU A 78 -9.18 -3.05 6.86
C LEU A 78 -8.40 -3.24 8.16
N HIS A 79 -8.76 -2.52 9.23
CA HIS A 79 -8.10 -2.67 10.53
C HIS A 79 -8.55 -3.94 11.26
N SER A 80 -7.94 -4.24 12.40
CA SER A 80 -8.35 -5.35 13.25
C SER A 80 -9.78 -5.17 13.72
N MET A 81 -10.56 -6.26 13.74
CA MET A 81 -11.86 -6.31 14.43
C MET A 81 -11.77 -7.05 15.78
N LEU A 82 -10.57 -7.44 16.22
CA LEU A 82 -10.35 -8.12 17.50
C LEU A 82 -10.17 -7.14 18.66
N ASN A 83 -9.55 -5.99 18.41
CA ASN A 83 -9.40 -4.92 19.39
C ASN A 83 -10.43 -3.82 19.14
N VAL A 84 -11.34 -3.65 20.09
CA VAL A 84 -12.45 -2.68 20.10
C VAL A 84 -12.04 -1.20 19.98
N SER A 85 -10.77 -0.87 20.25
CA SER A 85 -10.20 0.47 20.09
C SER A 85 -9.57 0.72 18.70
N SER A 86 -9.50 -0.32 17.85
CA SER A 86 -8.98 -0.21 16.48
C SER A 86 -9.82 0.75 15.66
N ASN A 87 -9.18 1.48 14.76
CA ASN A 87 -9.82 2.45 13.86
C ASN A 87 -8.85 2.80 12.72
N SER A 88 -9.27 3.66 11.79
CA SER A 88 -8.50 4.10 10.62
C SER A 88 -7.14 4.76 10.92
N ALA A 89 -6.89 5.24 12.15
CA ALA A 89 -5.62 5.87 12.52
C ALA A 89 -4.41 4.93 12.38
N VAL A 90 -4.58 3.62 12.57
CA VAL A 90 -3.47 2.64 12.50
C VAL A 90 -2.79 2.62 11.12
N TYR A 91 -3.55 2.90 10.07
CA TYR A 91 -3.05 2.93 8.69
C TYR A 91 -2.69 4.32 8.19
N THR A 92 -3.02 5.39 8.92
CA THR A 92 -2.85 6.78 8.44
C THR A 92 -1.41 7.05 7.95
N LYS A 93 -0.38 6.62 8.70
CA LYS A 93 1.03 6.78 8.27
C LYS A 93 1.36 6.04 6.97
N LEU A 94 0.86 4.81 6.81
CA LEU A 94 1.11 4.01 5.61
C LEU A 94 0.35 4.57 4.40
N ALA A 95 -0.90 5.01 4.59
CA ALA A 95 -1.72 5.59 3.55
C ALA A 95 -1.16 6.92 3.04
N THR A 96 -0.76 7.81 3.95
CA THR A 96 -0.04 9.05 3.62
C THR A 96 1.23 8.73 2.82
N ALA A 97 2.08 7.82 3.29
CA ALA A 97 3.33 7.51 2.61
C ALA A 97 3.13 6.85 1.22
N ILE A 98 2.05 6.08 1.02
CA ILE A 98 1.63 5.55 -0.29
C ILE A 98 1.14 6.67 -1.21
N GLN A 99 0.34 7.63 -0.70
CA GLN A 99 -0.13 8.77 -1.48
C GLN A 99 1.04 9.68 -1.89
N GLU A 100 1.90 10.04 -0.93
CA GLU A 100 3.05 10.94 -1.07
C GLU A 100 4.13 10.37 -2.00
N HIS A 101 4.54 9.12 -1.79
CA HIS A 101 5.71 8.56 -2.46
C HIS A 101 5.38 7.62 -3.63
N MET A 102 4.15 7.08 -3.68
CA MET A 102 3.72 6.20 -4.77
C MET A 102 2.60 6.78 -5.63
N GLY A 103 1.90 7.83 -5.19
CA GLY A 103 0.78 8.42 -5.94
C GLY A 103 -0.43 7.51 -6.10
N HIS A 104 -0.58 6.50 -5.24
CA HIS A 104 -1.69 5.54 -5.27
C HIS A 104 -2.85 5.94 -4.34
N ALA A 105 -4.04 5.44 -4.62
CA ALA A 105 -5.26 5.83 -3.92
C ALA A 105 -5.56 4.87 -2.76
N VAL A 106 -5.88 5.40 -1.57
CA VAL A 106 -6.13 4.58 -0.38
C VAL A 106 -7.47 4.94 0.26
N ILE A 107 -8.29 3.94 0.58
CA ILE A 107 -9.49 4.11 1.41
C ILE A 107 -9.34 3.31 2.71
N ILE A 108 -9.56 3.99 3.83
CA ILE A 108 -9.49 3.42 5.18
C ILE A 108 -10.84 3.61 5.86
N PRO A 109 -11.70 2.57 5.92
CA PRO A 109 -12.87 2.61 6.79
C PRO A 109 -12.47 2.55 8.26
N ASP A 110 -13.17 3.30 9.09
CA ASP A 110 -13.50 2.81 10.43
C ASP A 110 -14.55 1.71 10.22
N LEU A 111 -14.24 0.45 10.52
CA LEU A 111 -15.15 -0.68 10.29
C LEU A 111 -16.36 -0.62 11.23
N ARG A 112 -17.44 -1.34 10.90
CA ARG A 112 -18.65 -1.39 11.74
C ARG A 112 -18.36 -1.64 13.23
N GLY A 113 -18.97 -0.81 14.08
CA GLY A 113 -18.78 -0.84 15.54
C GLY A 113 -17.46 -0.26 16.04
N HIS A 114 -16.63 0.32 15.17
CA HIS A 114 -15.32 0.90 15.50
C HIS A 114 -15.22 2.37 15.06
N GLY A 115 -14.28 3.11 15.66
CA GLY A 115 -14.04 4.52 15.34
C GLY A 115 -15.31 5.37 15.37
N LYS A 116 -15.66 5.98 14.24
CA LYS A 116 -16.91 6.75 14.07
C LYS A 116 -18.08 5.92 13.49
N SER A 117 -17.84 4.69 13.02
CA SER A 117 -18.83 3.81 12.37
C SER A 117 -19.65 3.00 13.37
N VAL A 118 -20.15 3.66 14.41
CA VAL A 118 -20.82 3.03 15.56
C VAL A 118 -22.34 2.96 15.42
N GLN A 119 -22.93 3.57 14.38
CA GLN A 119 -24.38 3.61 14.16
C GLN A 119 -24.81 2.86 12.90
N ARG A 120 -26.00 2.26 12.96
CA ARG A 120 -26.75 1.75 11.80
C ARG A 120 -28.15 2.35 11.73
N ARG A 121 -28.74 2.39 10.54
CA ARG A 121 -30.15 2.75 10.32
C ARG A 121 -31.08 1.80 11.08
N ASN A 122 -32.15 2.34 11.66
CA ASN A 122 -33.19 1.54 12.29
C ASN A 122 -34.08 0.91 11.20
N PRO A 123 -34.22 -0.44 11.12
CA PRO A 123 -35.09 -1.06 10.12
C PRO A 123 -36.58 -0.72 10.26
N ARG A 124 -37.00 -0.13 11.41
CA ARG A 124 -38.39 0.28 11.70
C ARG A 124 -38.64 1.78 11.58
N ASP A 125 -37.60 2.58 11.37
CA ASP A 125 -37.69 4.04 11.26
C ASP A 125 -36.57 4.53 10.32
N ILE A 126 -36.96 5.07 9.16
CA ILE A 126 -36.02 5.55 8.15
C ILE A 126 -35.06 6.63 8.70
N ASN A 127 -35.49 7.45 9.66
CA ASN A 127 -34.67 8.50 10.27
C ASN A 127 -33.96 8.02 11.55
N GLY A 128 -34.43 6.91 12.13
CA GLY A 128 -33.91 6.34 13.35
C GLY A 128 -32.54 5.71 13.18
N ARG A 129 -31.76 5.73 14.26
CA ARG A 129 -30.42 5.11 14.33
C ARG A 129 -30.33 4.21 15.54
N ILE A 130 -29.52 3.17 15.42
CA ILE A 130 -29.25 2.17 16.46
C ILE A 130 -27.74 2.06 16.64
N GLU A 131 -27.27 2.17 17.88
CA GLU A 131 -25.86 1.94 18.23
C GLU A 131 -25.47 0.46 18.03
N ILE A 132 -24.25 0.23 17.59
CA ILE A 132 -23.70 -1.09 17.27
C ILE A 132 -22.95 -1.61 18.50
N ASP A 133 -23.54 -2.57 19.18
CA ASP A 133 -22.88 -3.29 20.27
C ASP A 133 -21.85 -4.30 19.73
N ARG A 134 -20.60 -3.84 19.66
CA ARG A 134 -19.41 -4.61 19.24
C ARG A 134 -19.10 -5.82 20.13
N GLU A 135 -19.46 -5.80 21.41
CA GLU A 135 -19.10 -6.87 22.36
C GLU A 135 -19.93 -8.15 22.09
N LYS A 136 -21.12 -7.96 21.50
CA LYS A 136 -22.03 -9.03 21.07
C LYS A 136 -21.74 -9.60 19.68
N PHE A 137 -20.64 -9.22 19.01
CA PHE A 137 -20.34 -9.71 17.65
C PHE A 137 -20.10 -11.22 17.63
N SER A 138 -21.01 -11.94 16.97
CA SER A 138 -20.90 -13.36 16.65
C SER A 138 -20.17 -13.56 15.31
N LYS A 139 -20.05 -14.82 14.87
CA LYS A 139 -19.54 -15.17 13.54
C LYS A 139 -20.26 -14.42 12.41
N THR A 140 -21.57 -14.18 12.55
CA THR A 140 -22.39 -13.51 11.52
C THR A 140 -22.06 -12.02 11.43
N GLU A 141 -21.87 -11.33 12.55
CA GLU A 141 -21.45 -9.92 12.58
C GLU A 141 -20.01 -9.73 12.07
N PHE A 142 -19.09 -10.65 12.35
CA PHE A 142 -17.76 -10.61 11.71
C PHE A 142 -17.82 -10.87 10.20
N ALA A 143 -18.65 -11.81 9.75
CA ALA A 143 -18.83 -12.06 8.31
C ALA A 143 -19.51 -10.88 7.59
N SER A 144 -20.38 -10.12 8.26
CA SER A 144 -21.09 -8.99 7.66
C SER A 144 -20.20 -7.77 7.37
N VAL A 145 -18.98 -7.71 7.91
CA VAL A 145 -17.92 -6.75 7.51
C VAL A 145 -17.67 -6.74 6.00
N VAL A 146 -17.99 -7.83 5.28
CA VAL A 146 -18.02 -7.85 3.80
C VAL A 146 -18.80 -6.67 3.21
N GLN A 147 -19.92 -6.25 3.82
CA GLN A 147 -20.72 -5.12 3.33
C GLN A 147 -19.99 -3.77 3.49
N ASP A 148 -19.08 -3.63 4.46
CA ASP A 148 -18.21 -2.46 4.61
C ASP A 148 -17.23 -2.39 3.42
N ILE A 149 -16.67 -3.55 3.04
CA ILE A 149 -15.76 -3.67 1.89
C ILE A 149 -16.51 -3.39 0.57
N GLU A 150 -17.75 -3.88 0.41
CA GLU A 150 -18.60 -3.56 -0.74
C GLU A 150 -18.92 -2.06 -0.84
N ALA A 151 -19.14 -1.38 0.28
CA ALA A 151 -19.37 0.08 0.30
C ALA A 151 -18.11 0.84 -0.14
N CYS A 152 -16.93 0.50 0.43
CA CYS A 152 -15.65 1.04 0.00
C CYS A 152 -15.37 0.77 -1.49
N LYS A 153 -15.63 -0.45 -1.98
CA LYS A 153 -15.47 -0.78 -3.41
C LYS A 153 -16.44 0.03 -4.28
N SER A 154 -17.67 0.24 -3.84
CA SER A 154 -18.67 1.02 -4.59
C SER A 154 -18.28 2.50 -4.70
N PHE A 155 -17.71 3.09 -3.65
CA PHE A 155 -17.10 4.42 -3.70
C PHE A 155 -15.91 4.45 -4.68
N LEU A 156 -14.99 3.49 -4.57
CA LEU A 156 -13.84 3.38 -5.48
C LEU A 156 -14.24 3.16 -6.94
N ARG A 157 -15.38 2.50 -7.21
CA ARG A 157 -15.94 2.36 -8.57
C ARG A 157 -16.28 3.73 -9.16
N THR A 158 -16.97 4.59 -8.41
CA THR A 158 -17.25 5.96 -8.88
C THR A 158 -15.95 6.70 -9.21
N LYS A 159 -14.94 6.57 -8.34
CA LYS A 159 -13.61 7.16 -8.56
C LYS A 159 -12.82 6.56 -9.73
N ASN A 160 -13.04 5.27 -10.04
CA ASN A 160 -12.51 4.62 -11.23
C ASN A 160 -13.10 5.24 -12.50
N ASP A 161 -14.42 5.40 -12.52
CA ASP A 161 -15.17 5.87 -13.69
C ASP A 161 -14.93 7.37 -13.93
N GLU A 162 -14.69 8.15 -12.86
CA GLU A 162 -14.11 9.51 -12.89
C GLU A 162 -12.64 9.55 -13.38
N GLY A 163 -12.00 8.41 -13.66
CA GLY A 163 -10.61 8.31 -14.15
C GLY A 163 -9.52 8.60 -13.11
N GLN A 164 -9.86 8.68 -11.82
CA GLN A 164 -8.94 9.05 -10.73
C GLN A 164 -8.12 7.87 -10.18
N LEU A 165 -8.53 6.64 -10.48
CA LEU A 165 -7.87 5.40 -10.06
C LEU A 165 -8.18 4.24 -11.02
N ASN A 166 -7.53 3.09 -10.80
CA ASN A 166 -7.67 1.90 -11.63
C ASN A 166 -8.18 0.68 -10.85
N LEU A 167 -9.48 0.41 -10.92
CA LEU A 167 -10.11 -0.71 -10.22
C LEU A 167 -9.62 -2.08 -10.70
N GLU A 168 -9.04 -2.19 -11.90
CA GLU A 168 -8.38 -3.43 -12.35
C GLU A 168 -7.13 -3.76 -11.53
N LYS A 169 -6.55 -2.81 -10.79
CA LYS A 169 -5.37 -3.02 -9.92
C LYS A 169 -5.74 -3.19 -8.43
N LEU A 170 -7.03 -3.39 -8.08
CA LEU A 170 -7.52 -3.34 -6.69
C LEU A 170 -6.74 -4.26 -5.71
N THR A 171 -6.27 -3.64 -4.64
CA THR A 171 -5.59 -4.29 -3.52
C THR A 171 -6.43 -4.22 -2.25
N VAL A 172 -6.49 -5.31 -1.49
CA VAL A 172 -7.09 -5.32 -0.15
C VAL A 172 -6.03 -5.63 0.89
N VAL A 173 -5.94 -4.78 1.90
CA VAL A 173 -5.16 -5.01 3.11
C VAL A 173 -6.11 -5.46 4.21
N GLY A 174 -5.81 -6.58 4.85
CA GLY A 174 -6.52 -7.02 6.05
C GLY A 174 -5.53 -7.40 7.14
N SER A 175 -5.97 -7.32 8.40
CA SER A 175 -5.19 -7.79 9.53
C SER A 175 -5.96 -8.83 10.33
N ASP A 176 -5.27 -9.81 10.91
CA ASP A 176 -5.83 -10.77 11.86
C ASP A 176 -7.14 -11.43 11.38
N ILE A 177 -8.30 -11.06 11.92
CA ILE A 177 -9.60 -11.57 11.43
C ILE A 177 -10.06 -10.90 10.13
N THR A 178 -9.76 -9.62 9.90
CA THR A 178 -10.12 -8.96 8.63
C THR A 178 -9.26 -9.42 7.46
N ALA A 179 -8.12 -10.05 7.72
CA ALA A 179 -7.38 -10.82 6.72
C ALA A 179 -8.15 -12.07 6.24
N ILE A 180 -8.83 -12.80 7.15
CA ILE A 180 -9.75 -13.90 6.77
C ILE A 180 -10.89 -13.36 5.90
N ILE A 181 -11.48 -12.24 6.31
CA ILE A 181 -12.60 -11.61 5.61
C ILE A 181 -12.15 -11.13 4.22
N ALA A 182 -10.98 -10.50 4.08
CA ALA A 182 -10.41 -10.08 2.80
C ALA A 182 -10.18 -11.25 1.83
N MET A 183 -9.63 -12.38 2.30
CA MET A 183 -9.44 -13.58 1.48
C MET A 183 -10.76 -14.16 0.98
N ASN A 184 -11.75 -14.28 1.87
CA ASN A 184 -13.07 -14.78 1.51
C ASN A 184 -13.81 -13.79 0.58
N TRP A 185 -13.66 -12.49 0.80
CA TRP A 185 -14.23 -11.46 -0.05
C TRP A 185 -13.62 -11.44 -1.44
N ALA A 186 -12.30 -11.65 -1.59
CA ALA A 186 -11.67 -11.78 -2.90
C ALA A 186 -12.28 -12.94 -3.71
N ALA A 187 -12.61 -14.06 -3.07
CA ALA A 187 -13.32 -15.16 -3.73
C ALA A 187 -14.77 -14.78 -4.12
N LEU A 188 -15.48 -14.00 -3.30
CA LEU A 188 -16.80 -13.48 -3.65
C LEU A 188 -16.72 -12.48 -4.81
N ASP A 189 -15.70 -11.62 -4.85
CA ASP A 189 -15.47 -10.66 -5.91
C ASP A 189 -15.17 -11.33 -7.25
N TRP A 190 -14.33 -12.37 -7.25
CA TRP A 190 -14.02 -13.14 -8.46
C TRP A 190 -15.17 -14.00 -8.99
N ASN A 191 -16.08 -14.42 -8.11
CA ASN A 191 -17.30 -15.14 -8.48
C ASN A 191 -18.42 -14.25 -9.04
N LYS A 192 -18.32 -12.91 -8.97
CA LYS A 192 -19.31 -12.02 -9.59
C LYS A 192 -19.13 -12.02 -11.12
N PRO A 193 -20.11 -12.48 -11.91
CA PRO A 193 -20.00 -12.43 -13.36
C PRO A 193 -20.03 -10.99 -13.88
N GLY A 194 -19.33 -10.75 -14.99
CA GLY A 194 -19.56 -9.57 -15.81
C GLY A 194 -20.97 -9.59 -16.42
N LYS A 195 -21.55 -8.41 -16.65
CA LYS A 195 -22.78 -8.24 -17.42
C LYS A 195 -22.40 -7.65 -18.78
N GLY A 196 -22.29 -8.51 -19.80
CA GLY A 196 -21.79 -8.10 -21.11
C GLY A 196 -20.36 -7.56 -21.02
N LEU A 197 -20.14 -6.37 -21.59
CA LEU A 197 -18.84 -5.67 -21.57
C LEU A 197 -18.47 -5.10 -20.17
N ILE A 198 -19.39 -5.08 -19.21
CA ILE A 198 -19.21 -4.41 -17.91
C ILE A 198 -18.87 -5.42 -16.82
N ARG A 199 -17.73 -5.25 -16.17
CA ARG A 199 -17.30 -6.06 -15.03
C ARG A 199 -17.91 -5.53 -13.73
N ASN A 200 -18.46 -6.41 -12.90
CA ASN A 200 -19.01 -6.07 -11.57
C ASN A 200 -18.17 -6.68 -10.41
N GLY A 201 -17.05 -7.28 -10.74
CA GLY A 201 -16.15 -8.05 -9.88
C GLY A 201 -14.92 -8.48 -10.66
N GLN A 202 -14.14 -9.40 -10.08
CA GLN A 202 -12.81 -9.81 -10.54
C GLN A 202 -11.80 -8.65 -10.54
N ASP A 203 -12.07 -7.64 -9.72
CA ASP A 203 -11.28 -6.42 -9.61
C ASP A 203 -10.06 -6.67 -8.72
N VAL A 204 -10.21 -7.43 -7.62
CA VAL A 204 -9.12 -7.73 -6.67
C VAL A 204 -7.98 -8.47 -7.36
N LYS A 205 -6.79 -7.88 -7.44
CA LYS A 205 -5.56 -8.52 -7.96
C LYS A 205 -4.51 -8.79 -6.89
N ALA A 206 -4.60 -8.14 -5.73
CA ALA A 206 -3.66 -8.38 -4.64
C ALA A 206 -4.28 -8.36 -3.24
N LEU A 207 -3.68 -9.15 -2.35
CA LEU A 207 -3.96 -9.19 -0.93
C LEU A 207 -2.68 -8.94 -0.14
N VAL A 208 -2.74 -8.04 0.85
CA VAL A 208 -1.69 -7.89 1.87
C VAL A 208 -2.29 -8.22 3.23
N LEU A 209 -1.75 -9.24 3.89
CA LEU A 209 -2.35 -9.87 5.06
C LEU A 209 -1.41 -9.76 6.26
N PHE A 210 -1.77 -8.91 7.22
CA PHE A 210 -1.03 -8.76 8.47
C PHE A 210 -1.49 -9.79 9.51
N THR A 211 -0.63 -10.74 9.87
CA THR A 211 -0.92 -11.87 10.78
C THR A 211 -2.27 -12.55 10.51
N PRO A 212 -2.53 -13.11 9.31
CA PRO A 212 -3.80 -13.77 9.03
C PRO A 212 -3.99 -15.02 9.90
N LEU A 213 -5.17 -15.15 10.52
CA LEU A 213 -5.51 -16.24 11.42
C LEU A 213 -6.10 -17.45 10.69
N GLN A 214 -5.87 -18.66 11.21
CA GLN A 214 -6.50 -19.89 10.69
C GLN A 214 -8.00 -19.91 10.97
N SER A 215 -8.42 -19.39 12.12
CA SER A 215 -9.84 -19.22 12.45
C SER A 215 -10.06 -18.17 13.55
N HIS A 216 -11.25 -17.58 13.60
CA HIS A 216 -11.73 -16.83 14.76
C HIS A 216 -13.25 -17.01 14.93
N LYS A 217 -13.73 -17.42 16.12
CA LYS A 217 -15.15 -17.76 16.39
C LYS A 217 -15.81 -18.61 15.28
N GLY A 218 -15.07 -19.55 14.70
CA GLY A 218 -15.55 -20.41 13.61
C GLY A 218 -15.66 -19.76 12.22
N LEU A 219 -15.24 -18.51 12.04
CA LEU A 219 -14.94 -17.92 10.73
C LEU A 219 -13.55 -18.39 10.28
N THR A 220 -13.40 -18.83 9.03
CA THR A 220 -12.16 -19.39 8.47
C THR A 220 -11.91 -18.86 7.06
N PRO A 221 -10.65 -18.83 6.57
CA PRO A 221 -10.31 -18.36 5.21
C PRO A 221 -10.62 -19.39 4.10
N GLN A 222 -11.45 -20.40 4.37
CA GLN A 222 -11.64 -21.56 3.50
C GLN A 222 -12.27 -21.22 2.14
N LEU A 223 -13.13 -20.20 2.07
CA LEU A 223 -13.72 -19.76 0.80
C LEU A 223 -12.63 -19.16 -0.10
N GLY A 224 -11.75 -18.33 0.47
CA GLY A 224 -10.57 -17.82 -0.23
C GLY A 224 -9.60 -18.94 -0.65
N LEU A 225 -9.23 -19.82 0.28
CA LEU A 225 -8.25 -20.89 0.05
C LEU A 225 -8.72 -21.99 -0.93
N SER A 226 -10.03 -22.17 -1.12
CA SER A 226 -10.57 -23.14 -2.08
C SER A 226 -10.76 -22.55 -3.49
N HIS A 227 -11.01 -21.23 -3.61
CA HIS A 227 -11.26 -20.56 -4.88
C HIS A 227 -10.04 -20.61 -5.82
N PRO A 228 -10.18 -21.07 -7.09
CA PRO A 228 -9.06 -21.20 -8.03
C PRO A 228 -8.21 -19.92 -8.18
N THR A 229 -8.83 -18.79 -8.53
CA THR A 229 -8.08 -17.54 -8.75
C THR A 229 -7.34 -17.04 -7.51
N VAL A 230 -7.99 -17.07 -6.34
CA VAL A 230 -7.40 -16.63 -5.07
C VAL A 230 -6.18 -17.48 -4.72
N LYS A 231 -6.26 -18.81 -4.86
CA LYS A 231 -5.17 -19.71 -4.44
C LYS A 231 -4.06 -19.93 -5.48
N GLN A 232 -4.22 -19.47 -6.73
CA GLN A 232 -3.26 -19.73 -7.83
C GLN A 232 -2.77 -18.47 -8.55
N ASN A 233 -3.63 -17.46 -8.72
CA ASN A 233 -3.37 -16.36 -9.65
C ASN A 233 -3.14 -15.01 -8.97
N LEU A 234 -3.77 -14.77 -7.81
CA LEU A 234 -3.62 -13.52 -7.05
C LEU A 234 -2.20 -13.34 -6.51
N ASN A 235 -1.84 -12.07 -6.35
CA ASN A 235 -0.63 -11.68 -5.65
C ASN A 235 -0.94 -11.61 -4.14
N ILE A 236 -0.23 -12.36 -3.31
CA ILE A 236 -0.52 -12.44 -1.86
C ILE A 236 0.78 -12.23 -1.08
N MET A 237 0.80 -11.20 -0.23
CA MET A 237 1.88 -10.98 0.73
C MET A 237 1.37 -11.13 2.16
N ILE A 238 2.00 -12.01 2.93
CA ILE A 238 1.72 -12.23 4.35
C ILE A 238 2.85 -11.62 5.16
N ILE A 239 2.52 -10.79 6.15
CA ILE A 239 3.47 -10.15 7.07
C ILE A 239 3.04 -10.48 8.50
N ALA A 240 3.91 -11.06 9.32
CA ALA A 240 3.56 -11.43 10.71
C ALA A 240 4.74 -11.23 11.66
N GLY A 241 4.45 -10.92 12.94
CA GLY A 241 5.48 -10.79 13.97
C GLY A 241 6.00 -12.16 14.43
N ALA A 242 7.25 -12.45 14.13
CA ALA A 242 7.86 -13.77 14.35
C ALA A 242 8.17 -14.09 15.82
N GLN A 243 8.21 -13.09 16.72
CA GLN A 243 8.47 -13.33 18.15
C GLN A 243 7.27 -13.92 18.91
N ASN A 244 6.09 -14.01 18.27
CA ASN A 244 4.97 -14.80 18.80
C ASN A 244 4.81 -16.09 17.97
N PRO A 245 5.29 -17.25 18.47
CA PRO A 245 5.30 -18.49 17.68
C PRO A 245 3.90 -18.96 17.27
N GLN A 246 2.86 -18.72 18.10
CA GLN A 246 1.50 -19.14 17.79
C GLN A 246 0.97 -18.40 16.55
N TYR A 247 0.91 -17.06 16.61
CA TYR A 247 0.40 -16.23 15.53
C TYR A 247 1.23 -16.34 14.24
N PHE A 248 2.56 -16.43 14.37
CA PHE A 248 3.43 -16.67 13.21
C PHE A 248 3.18 -18.05 12.59
N SER A 249 2.98 -19.10 13.40
CA SER A 249 2.69 -20.44 12.88
C SER A 249 1.34 -20.53 12.16
N GLU A 250 0.31 -19.80 12.59
CA GLU A 250 -0.98 -19.73 11.89
C GLU A 250 -0.83 -19.07 10.51
N SER A 251 -0.11 -17.95 10.46
CA SER A 251 0.21 -17.23 9.23
C SER A 251 1.01 -18.11 8.25
N LYS A 252 2.02 -18.83 8.77
CA LYS A 252 2.83 -19.80 8.00
C LYS A 252 2.00 -20.99 7.51
N ARG A 253 1.00 -21.46 8.26
CA ARG A 253 0.07 -22.50 7.80
C ARG A 253 -0.81 -22.02 6.64
N ILE A 254 -1.23 -20.74 6.59
CA ILE A 254 -1.96 -20.18 5.43
C ILE A 254 -1.04 -20.15 4.22
N HIS A 255 0.16 -19.60 4.38
CA HIS A 255 1.19 -19.57 3.34
C HIS A 255 1.44 -20.97 2.75
N ASN A 256 1.69 -21.97 3.59
CA ASN A 256 1.99 -23.35 3.15
C ASN A 256 0.80 -24.05 2.44
N GLN A 257 -0.44 -23.60 2.64
CA GLN A 257 -1.58 -24.11 1.88
C GLN A 257 -1.65 -23.52 0.46
N LEU A 258 -0.97 -22.39 0.22
CA LEU A 258 -0.87 -21.70 -1.04
C LEU A 258 0.38 -22.10 -1.83
N THR A 259 1.53 -22.35 -1.19
CA THR A 259 2.82 -22.66 -1.87
C THR A 259 2.73 -23.77 -2.91
N ARG A 260 1.90 -24.80 -2.72
CA ARG A 260 1.64 -25.85 -3.73
C ARG A 260 1.13 -25.33 -5.10
N PHE A 261 0.68 -24.08 -5.18
CA PHE A 261 0.20 -23.41 -6.38
C PHE A 261 1.11 -22.26 -6.85
N HIS A 262 2.11 -21.88 -6.05
CA HIS A 262 3.01 -20.76 -6.33
C HIS A 262 4.46 -21.26 -6.37
N LYS A 263 5.17 -20.98 -7.46
CA LYS A 263 6.61 -21.24 -7.55
C LYS A 263 7.35 -20.03 -6.99
N ASP A 264 8.11 -20.23 -5.93
CA ASP A 264 9.09 -19.25 -5.46
C ASP A 264 10.13 -19.03 -6.56
N GLN A 265 10.54 -17.77 -6.77
CA GLN A 265 11.58 -17.43 -7.74
C GLN A 265 12.66 -16.58 -7.07
N THR A 266 13.90 -16.97 -7.25
CA THR A 266 15.08 -16.21 -6.83
C THR A 266 15.84 -15.68 -8.04
N ASN A 267 16.55 -14.57 -7.84
CA ASN A 267 17.55 -14.09 -8.78
C ASN A 267 18.82 -14.96 -8.68
N ALA A 268 19.79 -14.74 -9.58
CA ALA A 268 21.04 -15.51 -9.61
C ALA A 268 21.92 -15.33 -8.35
N ASP A 269 21.74 -14.23 -7.62
CA ASP A 269 22.40 -13.92 -6.33
C ASP A 269 21.66 -14.51 -5.11
N GLY A 270 20.58 -15.27 -5.32
CA GLY A 270 19.74 -15.84 -4.26
C GLY A 270 18.73 -14.86 -3.64
N THR A 271 18.68 -13.60 -4.07
CA THR A 271 17.65 -12.65 -3.61
C THR A 271 16.27 -12.96 -4.21
N ILE A 272 15.21 -12.43 -3.60
CA ILE A 272 13.82 -12.65 -4.07
C ILE A 272 13.61 -12.00 -5.45
N ASN A 273 13.18 -12.79 -6.44
CA ASN A 273 12.67 -12.24 -7.70
C ASN A 273 11.22 -11.76 -7.49
N TRP A 274 11.08 -10.47 -7.15
CA TRP A 274 9.80 -9.82 -6.90
C TRP A 274 8.85 -9.79 -8.12
N SER A 275 9.40 -9.82 -9.34
CA SER A 275 8.61 -9.82 -10.58
C SER A 275 8.03 -11.20 -10.89
N GLY A 276 8.76 -12.27 -10.56
CA GLY A 276 8.35 -13.65 -10.80
C GLY A 276 7.57 -14.30 -9.66
N THR A 277 7.79 -13.86 -8.42
CA THR A 277 7.15 -14.42 -7.22
C THR A 277 5.77 -13.79 -7.00
N LYS A 278 4.75 -14.60 -6.71
CA LYS A 278 3.37 -14.12 -6.43
C LYS A 278 2.93 -14.26 -4.97
N LEU A 279 3.53 -15.18 -4.23
CA LEU A 279 3.22 -15.47 -2.84
C LEU A 279 4.45 -15.12 -1.98
N PHE A 280 4.24 -14.39 -0.90
CA PHE A 280 5.31 -13.95 0.00
C PHE A 280 4.93 -14.18 1.46
N LEU A 281 5.91 -14.53 2.30
CA LEU A 281 5.79 -14.56 3.76
C LEU A 281 6.99 -13.87 4.39
N PHE A 282 6.73 -12.78 5.12
CA PHE A 282 7.73 -12.05 5.89
C PHE A 282 7.47 -12.19 7.39
N GLY A 283 8.41 -12.82 8.09
CA GLY A 283 8.45 -12.88 9.56
C GLY A 283 9.29 -11.73 10.10
N LEU A 284 8.64 -10.74 10.69
CA LEU A 284 9.32 -9.56 11.25
C LEU A 284 9.82 -9.83 12.67
N ASN A 285 10.96 -9.26 13.05
CA ASN A 285 11.51 -9.42 14.40
C ASN A 285 10.76 -8.56 15.45
N THR A 286 9.50 -8.90 15.70
CA THR A 286 8.63 -8.24 16.69
C THR A 286 7.57 -9.21 17.23
N GLY A 287 7.09 -8.95 18.45
CA GLY A 287 5.92 -9.62 19.04
C GLY A 287 4.59 -9.03 18.57
N ALA A 288 4.59 -7.82 17.98
CA ALA A 288 3.39 -7.15 17.48
C ALA A 288 2.71 -7.96 16.36
N GLN A 289 1.37 -7.92 16.32
CA GLN A 289 0.55 -8.68 15.38
C GLN A 289 -0.51 -7.80 14.71
N GLY A 290 -1.04 -8.28 13.59
CA GLY A 290 -2.06 -7.58 12.82
C GLY A 290 -1.57 -6.20 12.39
N SER A 291 -2.48 -5.22 12.31
CA SER A 291 -2.12 -3.84 11.95
C SER A 291 -1.22 -3.14 12.98
N GLY A 292 -1.12 -3.67 14.21
CA GLY A 292 -0.18 -3.21 15.24
C GLY A 292 1.29 -3.32 14.84
N ILE A 293 1.63 -4.17 13.85
CA ILE A 293 2.96 -4.25 13.23
C ILE A 293 3.41 -2.87 12.69
N LEU A 294 2.48 -2.05 12.17
CA LEU A 294 2.77 -0.72 11.62
C LEU A 294 3.07 0.34 12.69
N GLN A 295 2.90 0.01 13.98
CA GLN A 295 3.18 0.91 15.10
C GLN A 295 4.55 0.64 15.75
N VAL A 296 5.24 -0.43 15.35
CA VAL A 296 6.61 -0.71 15.79
C VAL A 296 7.53 0.40 15.28
N ALA A 297 8.44 0.90 16.12
CA ALA A 297 9.27 2.06 15.77
C ALA A 297 10.39 1.76 14.76
N LYS A 298 10.96 0.56 14.80
CA LYS A 298 12.02 0.06 13.89
C LYS A 298 11.82 -1.43 13.56
N PRO A 299 10.72 -1.81 12.90
CA PRO A 299 10.50 -3.18 12.45
C PRO A 299 11.47 -3.50 11.31
N GLU A 300 12.17 -4.62 11.41
CA GLU A 300 13.06 -5.10 10.34
C GLU A 300 12.59 -6.46 9.80
N PRO A 301 12.49 -6.64 8.47
CA PRO A 301 12.48 -5.59 7.44
C PRO A 301 11.29 -4.62 7.55
N HIS A 302 11.46 -3.35 7.15
CA HIS A 302 10.41 -2.34 7.32
C HIS A 302 9.14 -2.63 6.48
N PRO A 303 7.93 -2.70 7.08
CA PRO A 303 6.68 -3.06 6.38
C PRO A 303 6.40 -2.20 5.14
N ASN A 304 6.62 -0.88 5.21
CA ASN A 304 6.39 0.01 4.07
C ASN A 304 7.27 -0.36 2.86
N ALA A 305 8.53 -0.75 3.08
CA ALA A 305 9.43 -1.13 1.98
C ALA A 305 8.97 -2.45 1.32
N LEU A 306 8.49 -3.41 2.11
CA LEU A 306 7.84 -4.63 1.59
C LEU A 306 6.60 -4.28 0.77
N PHE A 307 5.75 -3.38 1.29
CA PHE A 307 4.53 -2.92 0.64
C PHE A 307 4.82 -2.25 -0.71
N TYR A 308 5.84 -1.40 -0.78
CA TYR A 308 6.22 -0.68 -1.99
C TYR A 308 6.77 -1.63 -3.05
N ASN A 309 7.71 -2.51 -2.67
CA ASN A 309 8.28 -3.51 -3.57
C ASN A 309 7.21 -4.48 -4.10
N PHE A 310 6.25 -4.86 -3.26
CA PHE A 310 5.12 -5.69 -3.66
C PHE A 310 4.21 -4.98 -4.67
N LEU A 311 3.69 -3.79 -4.37
CA LEU A 311 2.82 -3.05 -5.30
C LEU A 311 3.51 -2.77 -6.65
N ILE A 312 4.75 -2.30 -6.62
CA ILE A 312 5.49 -1.92 -7.84
C ILE A 312 5.67 -3.12 -8.76
N ASN A 313 6.16 -4.25 -8.22
CA ASN A 313 6.53 -5.40 -9.05
C ASN A 313 5.36 -6.35 -9.33
N ARG A 314 4.22 -6.22 -8.63
CA ARG A 314 3.05 -7.09 -8.83
C ARG A 314 1.83 -6.45 -9.48
N LEU A 315 1.75 -5.12 -9.54
CA LEU A 315 0.59 -4.38 -10.05
C LEU A 315 0.96 -3.14 -10.89
N GLU A 316 1.94 -2.35 -10.45
CA GLU A 316 2.27 -1.10 -11.15
C GLU A 316 2.90 -1.38 -12.51
N LYS A 317 3.87 -2.30 -12.56
CA LYS A 317 4.53 -2.79 -13.78
C LYS A 317 3.72 -3.81 -14.58
N ASP A 318 2.51 -4.19 -14.13
CA ASP A 318 1.70 -5.19 -14.82
C ASP A 318 0.84 -4.52 -15.91
N GLU A 319 1.39 -4.45 -17.12
CA GLU A 319 0.77 -3.86 -18.30
C GLU A 319 -0.51 -4.60 -18.74
N THR A 320 -0.83 -5.77 -18.19
CA THR A 320 -2.11 -6.46 -18.45
C THR A 320 -3.28 -5.86 -17.67
N LEU A 321 -3.01 -5.08 -16.61
CA LEU A 321 -4.01 -4.47 -15.74
C LEU A 321 -4.45 -3.07 -16.23
N GLN A 322 -4.87 -3.01 -17.50
CA GLN A 322 -5.30 -1.79 -18.16
C GLN A 322 -6.59 -1.22 -17.55
N TRP A 323 -6.66 0.11 -17.40
CA TRP A 323 -7.86 0.78 -16.89
C TRP A 323 -9.07 0.49 -17.79
N SER A 324 -10.22 0.27 -17.17
CA SER A 324 -11.49 0.13 -17.88
C SER A 324 -12.63 0.76 -17.07
N SER A 325 -13.59 1.38 -17.77
CA SER A 325 -14.78 1.91 -17.13
C SER A 325 -15.62 0.79 -16.51
N ARG A 326 -16.43 1.15 -15.52
CA ARG A 326 -17.51 0.33 -14.96
C ARG A 326 -18.87 0.97 -15.22
N ASP A 327 -18.95 2.15 -15.83
CA ASP A 327 -20.20 2.82 -16.22
C ASP A 327 -20.70 2.28 -17.59
N PRO A 328 -21.95 1.76 -17.69
CA PRO A 328 -22.57 1.40 -18.97
C PRO A 328 -22.62 2.54 -20.00
N ASN A 329 -22.66 3.80 -19.56
CA ASN A 329 -22.89 4.96 -20.43
C ASN A 329 -21.60 5.63 -20.93
N ALA A 330 -20.44 5.05 -20.61
CA ALA A 330 -19.11 5.60 -20.93
C ALA A 330 -18.48 5.01 -22.22
N LEU A 331 -19.28 4.39 -23.09
CA LEU A 331 -18.89 3.75 -24.35
C LEU A 331 -19.55 4.44 -25.55
#